data_AF-A0A0A1U7G1-F1
#
_entry.id   AF-A0A0A1U7G1-F1
#
_cell.length_a   1.000
_cell.length_b   1.000
_cell.length_c   1.000
_cell.angle_alpha   90.00
_cell.angle_beta   90.00
_cell.angle_gamma   90.00
#
_symmetry.space_group_name_H-M   'P 1'
#
loop_
_entity.id
_entity.type
_entity.pdbx_description
1 polymer ?
#
loop_
_entity_poly.entity_id
_entity_poly.type
_entity_poly.pdbx_seq_one_letter_code
_entity_poly.pdbx_strand_id
1 'polypeptide(L)'
;SVFGKLTILKAKCTNFQCVDVTPNVSPAAKMAGEVTPKCKACPNNFLSVDGNNYYCEYDMAVCLSKHPNCKVCAVDKCYQCKDDKYLKEDLFECFDACDDGYFKDTINENNHTCGKCQPDCKTCTDGTKCTSCPENALLLEDTGKCVTATECPSGYYKDTVTATRKKSKTGSNCLTCESDTKCLSCIDGFYLADEGKCSACNTVAGCGKCKSATECTECTTDNLQPDKTCKKDCPEAYFAKDKVCTACVDDCKTCTEERKCAVCKEDALIVEDTKKCVKGNCPDMYFKDGAEKMCKRCTGGCKVCSNATDCQECVALKMLEEGTMKCDMCMANCMMCAAKEKCDKCKDNYFMSDGKCVDMCPEKYFEKEGKCEKCKDTYNTPCKQGDTECKVCMNKSGTLKVLVVAVVFVLMIAF
;
A
#
# COMPACT_ATOMS: atom_id res chain seq x y z
N SER A 1 -66.03 -17.29 52.98
CA SER A 1 -66.49 -15.89 52.84
C SER A 1 -65.47 -15.11 52.04
N VAL A 2 -65.73 -14.90 50.75
CA VAL A 2 -64.89 -14.03 49.92
C VAL A 2 -65.52 -12.65 49.98
N PHE A 3 -64.88 -11.71 50.66
CA PHE A 3 -65.26 -10.30 50.62
C PHE A 3 -64.93 -9.76 49.23
N GLY A 4 -65.97 -9.49 48.43
CA GLY A 4 -66.02 -8.56 47.29
C GLY A 4 -64.94 -8.67 46.19
N LYS A 5 -65.36 -8.92 44.94
CA LYS A 5 -64.56 -8.54 43.76
C LYS A 5 -64.63 -7.01 43.62
N LEU A 6 -63.51 -6.32 43.85
CA LEU A 6 -63.38 -4.90 43.53
C LEU A 6 -63.10 -4.76 42.04
N THR A 7 -64.01 -4.12 41.29
CA THR A 7 -63.80 -3.80 39.87
C THR A 7 -63.42 -2.33 39.76
N ILE A 8 -62.17 -2.06 39.38
CA ILE A 8 -61.69 -0.70 39.15
C ILE A 8 -62.09 -0.29 37.73
N LEU A 9 -63.01 0.65 37.60
CA LEU A 9 -63.34 1.29 36.32
C LEU A 9 -62.30 2.39 36.02
N LYS A 10 -61.54 2.25 34.94
CA LYS A 10 -60.64 3.31 34.45
C LYS A 10 -61.38 4.22 33.49
N ALA A 11 -61.28 5.53 33.69
CA ALA A 11 -61.71 6.51 32.69
C ALA A 11 -60.72 6.42 31.53
N LYS A 12 -61.16 6.09 30.32
CA LYS A 12 -60.28 6.06 29.14
C LYS A 12 -60.06 7.49 28.62
N CYS A 13 -59.57 8.41 29.46
CA CYS A 13 -59.34 9.78 29.03
C CYS A 13 -58.07 9.89 28.19
N THR A 14 -58.00 10.94 27.37
CA THR A 14 -56.78 11.29 26.63
C THR A 14 -55.79 12.01 27.55
N ASN A 15 -54.53 12.17 27.13
CA ASN A 15 -53.52 12.93 27.89
C ASN A 15 -53.89 14.42 28.07
N PHE A 16 -54.81 14.96 27.26
CA PHE A 16 -55.35 16.31 27.37
C PHE A 16 -56.57 16.41 28.32
N GLN A 17 -56.87 15.33 29.02
CA GLN A 17 -58.00 15.22 29.92
C GLN A 17 -57.55 14.56 31.23
N CYS A 18 -58.22 14.89 32.33
CA CYS A 18 -58.07 14.22 33.60
C CYS A 18 -59.42 13.70 34.10
N VAL A 19 -59.41 12.79 35.07
CA VAL A 19 -60.64 12.29 35.66
C VAL A 19 -61.36 13.43 36.39
N ASP A 20 -62.63 13.63 36.07
CA ASP A 20 -63.44 14.66 36.72
C ASP A 20 -63.85 14.21 38.12
N VAL A 21 -63.22 14.83 39.13
CA VAL A 21 -63.50 14.63 40.55
C VAL A 21 -64.37 15.73 41.16
N THR A 22 -64.92 16.65 40.37
CA THR A 22 -65.85 17.66 40.91
C THR A 22 -67.15 16.99 41.39
N PRO A 23 -67.67 17.35 42.58
CA PRO A 23 -68.53 16.47 43.35
C PRO A 23 -69.98 16.58 42.89
N ASN A 24 -70.61 15.46 42.55
CA ASN A 24 -72.03 15.24 42.82
C ASN A 24 -72.44 13.78 42.58
N VAL A 25 -72.06 12.90 43.51
CA VAL A 25 -72.96 11.80 43.85
C VAL A 25 -72.90 11.57 45.37
N SER A 26 -74.06 11.57 45.99
CA SER A 26 -74.26 11.28 47.41
C SER A 26 -73.68 9.90 47.79
N PRO A 27 -73.38 9.66 49.09
CA PRO A 27 -72.80 8.38 49.55
C PRO A 27 -73.59 7.13 49.15
N ALA A 28 -74.87 7.27 48.77
CA ALA A 28 -75.77 6.19 48.36
C ALA A 28 -75.44 5.58 46.97
N ALA A 29 -74.66 6.26 46.12
CA ALA A 29 -74.24 5.71 44.82
C ALA A 29 -73.00 4.78 44.92
N LYS A 30 -72.48 4.53 46.12
CA LYS A 30 -71.27 3.72 46.34
C LYS A 30 -71.51 2.21 46.37
N MET A 31 -72.74 1.70 46.18
CA MET A 31 -73.07 0.27 46.29
C MET A 31 -73.68 -0.37 45.03
N ALA A 32 -73.74 0.34 43.90
CA ALA A 32 -74.06 -0.25 42.60
C ALA A 32 -73.00 0.21 41.59
N GLY A 33 -72.48 -0.69 40.75
CA GLY A 33 -71.40 -0.44 39.80
C GLY A 33 -71.74 0.52 38.64
N GLU A 34 -72.19 1.74 38.93
CA GLU A 34 -72.83 2.63 37.96
C GLU A 34 -72.22 4.05 37.84
N VAL A 35 -71.07 4.34 38.44
CA VAL A 35 -70.35 5.60 38.15
C VAL A 35 -69.28 5.31 37.10
N THR A 36 -69.62 5.53 35.83
CA THR A 36 -68.62 5.63 34.76
C THR A 36 -67.83 6.93 34.98
N PRO A 37 -66.52 6.86 35.24
CA PRO A 37 -65.74 8.06 35.49
C PRO A 37 -65.70 8.92 34.22
N LYS A 38 -66.05 10.20 34.35
CA LYS A 38 -66.06 11.17 33.26
C LYS A 38 -64.70 11.86 33.13
N CYS A 39 -64.38 12.29 31.92
CA CYS A 39 -63.16 13.03 31.61
C CYS A 39 -63.48 14.53 31.50
N LYS A 40 -62.68 15.38 32.13
CA LYS A 40 -62.71 16.83 31.90
C LYS A 40 -61.44 17.27 31.18
N ALA A 41 -61.54 18.31 30.36
CA ALA A 41 -60.39 18.86 29.65
C ALA A 41 -59.39 19.49 30.64
N CYS A 42 -58.10 19.30 30.37
CA CYS A 42 -57.05 20.01 31.07
C CYS A 42 -57.04 21.50 30.70
N PRO A 43 -56.57 22.39 31.60
CA PRO A 43 -56.24 23.77 31.24
C PRO A 43 -55.27 23.82 30.05
N ASN A 44 -55.28 24.92 29.30
CA ASN A 44 -54.38 25.10 28.15
C ASN A 44 -52.92 24.84 28.54
N ASN A 45 -52.21 24.07 27.71
CA ASN A 45 -50.81 23.66 27.91
C ASN A 45 -50.57 22.66 29.05
N PHE A 46 -51.59 22.15 29.74
CA PHE A 46 -51.43 21.12 30.76
C PHE A 46 -51.81 19.72 30.26
N LEU A 47 -51.10 18.69 30.73
CA LEU A 47 -51.41 17.27 30.49
C LEU A 47 -51.62 16.49 31.79
N SER A 48 -52.36 15.39 31.67
CA SER A 48 -52.36 14.26 32.60
C SER A 48 -51.36 13.22 32.10
N VAL A 49 -50.50 12.69 32.98
CA VAL A 49 -49.37 11.80 32.64
C VAL A 49 -49.80 10.54 31.87
N ASP A 50 -51.04 10.07 32.08
CA ASP A 50 -51.58 8.87 31.45
C ASP A 50 -53.08 8.93 31.13
N GLY A 51 -53.69 10.13 31.21
CA GLY A 51 -55.14 10.32 31.11
C GLY A 51 -55.95 9.73 32.27
N ASN A 52 -55.35 8.94 33.17
CA ASN A 52 -56.03 8.34 34.31
C ASN A 52 -55.83 9.15 35.59
N ASN A 53 -54.90 10.11 35.61
CA ASN A 53 -54.71 10.96 36.78
C ASN A 53 -55.92 11.91 36.99
N TYR A 54 -56.12 12.31 38.24
CA TYR A 54 -57.19 13.22 38.69
C TYR A 54 -56.84 14.70 38.46
N TYR A 55 -55.57 15.00 38.19
CA TYR A 55 -55.04 16.35 38.00
C TYR A 55 -54.23 16.45 36.71
N CYS A 56 -54.26 17.64 36.11
CA CYS A 56 -53.36 17.99 35.01
C CYS A 56 -52.12 18.64 35.61
N GLU A 57 -51.09 17.86 35.85
CA GLU A 57 -49.90 18.25 36.62
C GLU A 57 -48.72 18.67 35.76
N TYR A 58 -48.76 18.36 34.46
CA TYR A 58 -47.66 18.61 33.55
C TYR A 58 -47.88 19.90 32.75
N ASP A 59 -47.21 20.99 33.13
CA ASP A 59 -47.20 22.25 32.40
C ASP A 59 -46.19 22.22 31.24
N MET A 60 -46.68 22.28 30.02
CA MET A 60 -45.87 22.29 28.81
C MET A 60 -45.49 23.70 28.34
N ALA A 61 -45.93 24.78 29.00
CA ALA A 61 -45.81 26.14 28.47
C ALA A 61 -44.37 26.53 28.09
N VAL A 62 -43.40 26.20 28.96
CA VAL A 62 -41.97 26.46 28.70
C VAL A 62 -41.49 25.67 27.48
N CYS A 63 -41.87 24.39 27.37
CA CYS A 63 -41.52 23.52 26.26
C CYS A 63 -42.14 24.03 24.94
N LEU A 64 -43.44 24.35 24.94
CA LEU A 64 -44.17 24.87 23.78
C LEU A 64 -43.65 26.23 23.31
N SER A 65 -43.10 27.05 24.22
CA SER A 65 -42.46 28.33 23.83
C SER A 65 -41.22 28.11 22.96
N LYS A 66 -40.51 26.99 23.14
CA LYS A 66 -39.35 26.60 22.33
C LYS A 66 -39.76 25.80 21.10
N HIS A 67 -40.88 25.08 21.16
CA HIS A 67 -41.41 24.26 20.07
C HIS A 67 -42.81 24.77 19.62
N PRO A 68 -42.88 25.89 18.88
CA PRO A 68 -44.15 26.55 18.56
C PRO A 68 -45.08 25.72 17.67
N ASN A 69 -44.57 24.73 16.94
CA ASN A 69 -45.34 23.82 16.09
C ASN A 69 -45.82 22.55 16.83
N CYS A 70 -45.52 22.44 18.12
CA CYS A 70 -45.82 21.26 18.93
C CYS A 70 -47.18 21.35 19.63
N LYS A 71 -47.83 20.20 19.84
CA LYS A 71 -49.08 20.00 20.58
C LYS A 71 -48.85 19.25 21.90
N VAL A 72 -47.99 18.23 21.91
CA VAL A 72 -47.54 17.51 23.12
C VAL A 72 -46.03 17.65 23.23
N CYS A 73 -45.56 18.39 24.23
CA CYS A 73 -44.15 18.69 24.41
C CYS A 73 -43.74 18.30 25.83
N ALA A 74 -42.68 17.51 25.98
CA ALA A 74 -42.14 17.20 27.30
C ALA A 74 -40.61 17.19 27.28
N VAL A 75 -39.99 17.78 28.31
CA VAL A 75 -38.52 17.81 28.48
C VAL A 75 -37.81 18.36 27.22
N ASP A 76 -38.28 19.50 26.71
CA ASP A 76 -37.78 20.14 25.48
C ASP A 76 -37.78 19.21 24.24
N LYS A 77 -38.75 18.29 24.16
CA LYS A 77 -38.97 17.39 23.02
C LYS A 77 -40.44 17.39 22.62
N CYS A 78 -40.70 17.46 21.32
CA CYS A 78 -42.05 17.31 20.81
C CYS A 78 -42.38 15.84 20.49
N TYR A 79 -43.57 15.42 20.92
CA TYR A 79 -44.08 14.06 20.71
C TYR A 79 -45.36 14.03 19.86
N GLN A 80 -46.03 15.18 19.68
CA GLN A 80 -47.18 15.31 18.80
C GLN A 80 -47.24 16.72 18.23
N CYS A 81 -47.39 16.84 16.92
CA CYS A 81 -47.45 18.13 16.26
C CYS A 81 -48.85 18.74 16.26
N LYS A 82 -48.92 20.05 15.98
CA LYS A 82 -50.17 20.72 15.58
C LYS A 82 -50.64 20.17 14.23
N ASP A 83 -51.91 20.42 13.91
CA ASP A 83 -52.50 20.00 12.62
C ASP A 83 -51.68 20.56 11.44
N ASP A 84 -51.59 19.78 10.36
CA ASP A 84 -50.79 20.09 9.15
C ASP A 84 -49.27 20.25 9.36
N LYS A 85 -48.72 19.71 10.45
CA LYS A 85 -47.27 19.64 10.72
C LYS A 85 -46.81 18.19 10.81
N TYR A 86 -45.54 17.96 10.53
CA TYR A 86 -44.97 16.62 10.49
C TYR A 86 -43.87 16.42 11.55
N LEU A 87 -43.96 15.33 12.31
CA LEU A 87 -43.00 14.99 13.36
C LEU A 87 -41.80 14.24 12.76
N LYS A 88 -40.59 14.78 12.94
CA LYS A 88 -39.33 14.04 12.74
C LYS A 88 -38.95 13.41 14.08
N GLU A 89 -39.28 12.13 14.28
CA GLU A 89 -39.16 11.44 15.58
C GLU A 89 -37.72 11.37 16.12
N ASP A 90 -36.71 11.35 15.24
CA ASP A 90 -35.30 11.35 15.65
C ASP A 90 -34.82 12.72 16.16
N LEU A 91 -35.48 13.80 15.73
CA LEU A 91 -35.21 15.17 16.18
C LEU A 91 -36.16 15.62 17.30
N PHE A 92 -37.30 14.94 17.48
CA PHE A 92 -38.41 15.38 18.35
C PHE A 92 -38.91 16.80 18.02
N GLU A 93 -39.00 17.12 16.73
CA GLU A 93 -39.39 18.44 16.22
C GLU A 93 -40.41 18.37 15.08
N CYS A 94 -41.22 19.41 14.95
CA CYS A 94 -42.32 19.51 13.99
C CYS A 94 -42.03 20.50 12.87
N PHE A 95 -42.15 20.04 11.63
CA PHE A 95 -41.87 20.81 10.42
C PHE A 95 -43.11 20.95 9.53
N ASP A 96 -43.09 21.91 8.60
CA ASP A 96 -44.17 22.09 7.62
C ASP A 96 -44.22 20.95 6.59
N ALA A 97 -43.07 20.34 6.31
CA ALA A 97 -42.93 19.24 5.36
C ALA A 97 -41.83 18.26 5.78
N CYS A 98 -41.82 17.08 5.15
CA CYS A 98 -40.70 16.16 5.23
C CYS A 98 -39.69 16.53 4.13
N ASP A 99 -38.71 17.36 4.51
CA ASP A 99 -37.64 17.80 3.62
C ASP A 99 -36.59 16.69 3.36
N ASP A 100 -35.51 17.05 2.67
CA ASP A 100 -34.39 16.16 2.34
C ASP A 100 -33.95 15.28 3.53
N GLY A 101 -33.74 14.00 3.25
CA GLY A 101 -33.44 12.95 4.23
C GLY A 101 -34.68 12.28 4.83
N TYR A 102 -35.89 12.75 4.52
CA TYR A 102 -37.14 12.20 5.04
C TYR A 102 -38.22 12.01 3.97
N PHE A 103 -39.19 11.14 4.25
CA PHE A 103 -40.40 10.92 3.45
C PHE A 103 -41.65 10.98 4.34
N LYS A 104 -42.80 11.31 3.75
CA LYS A 104 -44.08 11.30 4.47
C LYS A 104 -44.54 9.85 4.69
N ASP A 105 -44.65 9.43 5.94
CA ASP A 105 -45.19 8.10 6.26
C ASP A 105 -46.72 8.08 6.03
N THR A 106 -47.16 7.36 5.00
CA THR A 106 -48.58 7.20 4.67
C THR A 106 -49.19 5.92 5.22
N ILE A 107 -48.40 5.05 5.87
CA ILE A 107 -48.88 3.78 6.43
C ILE A 107 -49.73 4.04 7.68
N ASN A 108 -49.42 5.11 8.40
CA ASN A 108 -50.16 5.55 9.58
C ASN A 108 -50.90 6.87 9.26
N GLU A 109 -52.06 6.78 8.60
CA GLU A 109 -52.85 7.94 8.12
C GLU A 109 -53.12 9.04 9.17
N ASN A 110 -53.01 8.71 10.47
CA ASN A 110 -53.25 9.64 11.57
C ASN A 110 -51.98 10.22 12.24
N ASN A 111 -50.77 9.77 11.88
CA ASN A 111 -49.58 10.09 12.68
C ASN A 111 -48.78 11.30 12.17
N HIS A 112 -49.02 11.79 10.94
CA HIS A 112 -48.26 12.92 10.36
C HIS A 112 -46.76 12.86 10.70
N THR A 113 -46.13 11.69 10.54
CA THR A 113 -44.71 11.49 10.85
C THR A 113 -43.86 11.51 9.58
N CYS A 114 -42.61 11.94 9.72
CA CYS A 114 -41.60 11.85 8.67
C CYS A 114 -40.73 10.61 8.93
N GLY A 115 -40.80 9.63 8.03
CA GLY A 115 -39.88 8.51 8.01
C GLY A 115 -38.52 8.93 7.47
N LYS A 116 -37.43 8.32 7.94
CA LYS A 116 -36.07 8.63 7.48
C LYS A 116 -35.73 7.86 6.21
N CYS A 117 -35.08 8.53 5.26
CA CYS A 117 -34.51 7.87 4.10
C CYS A 117 -33.32 6.97 4.49
N GLN A 118 -32.95 6.05 3.60
CA GLN A 118 -31.69 5.31 3.74
C GLN A 118 -30.47 6.26 3.78
N PRO A 119 -29.33 5.83 4.33
CA PRO A 119 -28.10 6.62 4.31
C PRO A 119 -27.74 7.10 2.90
N ASP A 120 -27.13 8.29 2.83
CA ASP A 120 -26.64 8.91 1.59
C ASP A 120 -27.72 9.19 0.53
N CYS A 121 -28.99 9.26 0.96
CA CYS A 121 -30.12 9.61 0.11
C CYS A 121 -30.67 11.01 0.41
N LYS A 122 -30.90 11.80 -0.64
CA LYS A 122 -31.44 13.16 -0.51
C LYS A 122 -32.98 13.14 -0.44
N THR A 123 -33.64 12.49 -1.39
CA THR A 123 -35.11 12.30 -1.34
C THR A 123 -35.47 10.85 -1.56
N CYS A 124 -36.51 10.34 -0.90
CA CYS A 124 -36.95 8.96 -1.02
C CYS A 124 -38.48 8.84 -1.00
N THR A 125 -39.02 7.74 -1.55
CA THR A 125 -40.46 7.43 -1.44
C THR A 125 -40.79 6.67 -0.16
N ASP A 126 -39.80 5.98 0.38
CA ASP A 126 -39.84 5.18 1.60
C ASP A 126 -38.41 5.01 2.13
N GLY A 127 -38.25 4.32 3.26
CA GLY A 127 -36.94 4.12 3.91
C GLY A 127 -35.93 3.27 3.12
N THR A 128 -36.29 2.71 1.96
CA THR A 128 -35.46 1.80 1.15
C THR A 128 -35.21 2.28 -0.27
N LYS A 129 -36.05 3.17 -0.81
CA LYS A 129 -35.99 3.57 -2.22
C LYS A 129 -35.63 5.04 -2.37
N CYS A 130 -34.37 5.31 -2.71
CA CYS A 130 -33.92 6.65 -3.01
C CYS A 130 -34.38 7.12 -4.40
N THR A 131 -34.78 8.39 -4.50
CA THR A 131 -35.20 9.03 -5.74
C THR A 131 -34.28 10.18 -6.16
N SER A 132 -33.48 10.73 -5.25
CA SER A 132 -32.40 11.68 -5.59
C SER A 132 -31.24 11.60 -4.61
N CYS A 133 -30.04 11.89 -5.10
CA CYS A 133 -28.82 11.81 -4.32
C CYS A 133 -28.30 13.19 -3.91
N PRO A 134 -27.47 13.28 -2.85
CA PRO A 134 -26.73 14.49 -2.50
C PRO A 134 -25.80 14.98 -3.62
N GLU A 135 -25.28 16.20 -3.50
CA GLU A 135 -24.32 16.74 -4.47
C GLU A 135 -23.11 15.80 -4.63
N ASN A 136 -22.62 15.67 -5.87
CA ASN A 136 -21.54 14.76 -6.26
C ASN A 136 -21.84 13.26 -6.07
N ALA A 137 -23.10 12.86 -5.93
CA ALA A 137 -23.54 11.48 -5.99
C ALA A 137 -24.53 11.24 -7.14
N LEU A 138 -24.54 10.00 -7.65
CA LEU A 138 -25.40 9.56 -8.76
C LEU A 138 -26.29 8.40 -8.29
N LEU A 139 -27.55 8.42 -8.71
CA LEU A 139 -28.53 7.40 -8.37
C LEU A 139 -28.36 6.15 -9.26
N LEU A 140 -28.34 4.96 -8.64
CA LEU A 140 -28.52 3.68 -9.32
C LEU A 140 -30.02 3.42 -9.46
N GLU A 141 -30.57 3.57 -10.66
CA GLU A 141 -32.02 3.53 -10.87
C GLU A 141 -32.68 2.20 -10.53
N ASP A 142 -31.97 1.08 -10.69
CA ASP A 142 -32.50 -0.26 -10.44
C ASP A 142 -32.53 -0.63 -8.96
N THR A 143 -31.54 -0.16 -8.18
CA THR A 143 -31.43 -0.46 -6.74
C THR A 143 -31.95 0.67 -5.85
N GLY A 144 -32.11 1.87 -6.39
CA GLY A 144 -32.49 3.07 -5.61
C GLY A 144 -31.41 3.47 -4.60
N LYS A 145 -30.13 3.24 -4.89
CA LYS A 145 -28.99 3.60 -4.04
C LYS A 145 -28.15 4.71 -4.66
N CYS A 146 -27.43 5.47 -3.84
CA CYS A 146 -26.51 6.50 -4.29
C CYS A 146 -25.06 5.99 -4.26
N VAL A 147 -24.28 6.34 -5.28
CA VAL A 147 -22.83 6.15 -5.32
C VAL A 147 -22.14 7.46 -5.64
N THR A 148 -20.88 7.62 -5.27
CA THR A 148 -20.15 8.85 -5.62
C THR A 148 -20.06 9.01 -7.14
N ALA A 149 -20.02 10.24 -7.64
CA ALA A 149 -19.92 10.53 -9.07
C ALA A 149 -18.63 9.97 -9.70
N THR A 150 -17.59 9.76 -8.89
CA THR A 150 -16.31 9.15 -9.28
C THR A 150 -16.37 7.63 -9.31
N GLU A 151 -17.16 6.99 -8.46
CA GLU A 151 -17.32 5.54 -8.46
C GLU A 151 -18.19 5.09 -9.63
N CYS A 152 -17.69 4.11 -10.37
CA CYS A 152 -18.44 3.42 -11.41
C CYS A 152 -18.56 1.94 -11.04
N PRO A 153 -19.65 1.54 -10.36
CA PRO A 153 -19.86 0.15 -9.99
C PRO A 153 -19.84 -0.76 -11.22
N SER A 154 -19.31 -1.97 -11.05
CA SER A 154 -19.20 -2.91 -12.16
C SER A 154 -20.56 -3.21 -12.80
N GLY A 155 -20.62 -3.17 -14.13
CA GLY A 155 -21.86 -3.34 -14.89
C GLY A 155 -22.75 -2.10 -14.99
N TYR A 156 -22.32 -0.93 -14.53
CA TYR A 156 -23.04 0.34 -14.68
C TYR A 156 -22.28 1.32 -15.59
N TYR A 157 -23.02 2.24 -16.20
CA TYR A 157 -22.48 3.38 -16.94
C TYR A 157 -23.17 4.68 -16.51
N LYS A 158 -22.52 5.83 -16.73
CA LYS A 158 -23.14 7.14 -16.50
C LYS A 158 -24.04 7.48 -17.67
N ASP A 159 -25.33 7.64 -17.42
CA ASP A 159 -26.22 8.22 -18.42
C ASP A 159 -26.07 9.75 -18.38
N THR A 160 -25.65 10.33 -19.50
CA THR A 160 -25.47 11.78 -19.65
C THR A 160 -26.78 12.54 -19.78
N VAL A 161 -27.87 11.85 -20.15
CA VAL A 161 -29.21 12.45 -20.29
C VAL A 161 -29.86 12.64 -18.93
N THR A 162 -29.87 11.59 -18.10
CA THR A 162 -30.51 11.62 -16.77
C THR A 162 -29.56 11.98 -15.64
N ALA A 163 -28.25 12.03 -15.91
CA ALA A 163 -27.20 12.15 -14.89
C ALA A 163 -27.35 11.08 -13.78
N THR A 164 -27.69 9.84 -14.16
CA THR A 164 -27.82 8.68 -13.27
C THR A 164 -26.84 7.57 -13.64
N ARG A 165 -26.71 6.56 -12.79
CA ARG A 165 -26.01 5.30 -13.12
C ARG A 165 -27.05 4.29 -13.58
N LYS A 166 -26.92 3.86 -14.84
CA LYS A 166 -27.79 2.83 -15.42
C LYS A 166 -27.04 1.52 -15.50
N LYS A 167 -27.73 0.44 -15.17
CA LYS A 167 -27.23 -0.91 -15.37
C LYS A 167 -27.11 -1.16 -16.88
N SER A 168 -25.93 -1.59 -17.32
CA SER A 168 -25.71 -1.94 -18.72
C SER A 168 -26.56 -3.14 -19.12
N LYS A 169 -27.06 -3.13 -20.36
CA LYS A 169 -27.77 -4.26 -20.96
C LYS A 169 -26.84 -5.20 -21.72
N THR A 170 -25.58 -4.81 -21.92
CA THR A 170 -24.55 -5.73 -22.42
C THR A 170 -24.54 -6.97 -21.54
N GLY A 171 -24.41 -8.15 -22.15
CA GLY A 171 -24.38 -9.43 -21.42
C GLY A 171 -23.40 -9.38 -20.24
N SER A 172 -23.58 -10.27 -19.26
CA SER A 172 -22.91 -10.35 -17.94
C SER A 172 -21.38 -10.31 -17.90
N ASN A 173 -20.71 -10.12 -19.04
CA ASN A 173 -19.28 -10.29 -19.25
C ASN A 173 -18.52 -8.94 -19.32
N CYS A 174 -19.21 -7.81 -19.18
CA CYS A 174 -18.58 -6.50 -19.09
C CYS A 174 -18.32 -6.12 -17.63
N LEU A 175 -17.08 -5.71 -17.34
CA LEU A 175 -16.70 -5.22 -16.03
C LEU A 175 -17.10 -3.75 -15.88
N THR A 176 -16.77 -2.91 -16.86
CA THR A 176 -17.19 -1.49 -16.91
C THR A 176 -17.75 -1.14 -18.28
N CYS A 177 -18.69 -0.19 -18.31
CA CYS A 177 -19.45 0.15 -19.50
C CYS A 177 -19.42 1.66 -19.78
N GLU A 178 -19.42 2.02 -21.06
CA GLU A 178 -19.60 3.40 -21.53
C GLU A 178 -21.07 3.71 -21.79
N SER A 179 -21.79 2.74 -22.36
CA SER A 179 -23.23 2.80 -22.65
C SER A 179 -23.89 1.46 -22.35
N ASP A 180 -25.19 1.35 -22.66
CA ASP A 180 -25.94 0.09 -22.54
C ASP A 180 -25.48 -1.01 -23.50
N THR A 181 -24.66 -0.68 -24.49
CA THR A 181 -24.26 -1.53 -25.62
C THR A 181 -22.74 -1.55 -25.83
N LYS A 182 -21.99 -0.66 -25.19
CA LYS A 182 -20.54 -0.51 -25.36
C LYS A 182 -19.81 -0.62 -24.03
N CYS A 183 -18.90 -1.57 -23.95
CA CYS A 183 -18.06 -1.86 -22.79
C CYS A 183 -16.70 -1.17 -22.88
N LEU A 184 -16.15 -0.80 -21.74
CA LEU A 184 -14.80 -0.24 -21.60
C LEU A 184 -13.81 -1.29 -21.11
N SER A 185 -14.28 -2.28 -20.35
CA SER A 185 -13.49 -3.43 -19.93
C SER A 185 -14.37 -4.65 -19.71
N CYS A 186 -13.75 -5.83 -19.77
CA CYS A 186 -14.41 -7.12 -19.63
C CYS A 186 -14.01 -7.79 -18.32
N ILE A 187 -14.85 -8.70 -17.83
CA ILE A 187 -14.49 -9.57 -16.72
C ILE A 187 -13.44 -10.60 -17.16
N ASP A 188 -12.77 -11.23 -16.20
CA ASP A 188 -11.83 -12.32 -16.47
C ASP A 188 -12.49 -13.42 -17.32
N GLY A 189 -11.71 -14.02 -18.23
CA GLY A 189 -12.21 -14.94 -19.26
C GLY A 189 -12.74 -14.26 -20.52
N PHE A 190 -12.77 -12.93 -20.58
CA PHE A 190 -13.18 -12.16 -21.75
C PHE A 190 -12.19 -11.03 -22.06
N TYR A 191 -12.04 -10.69 -23.34
CA TYR A 191 -11.26 -9.55 -23.82
C TYR A 191 -12.15 -8.55 -24.53
N LEU A 192 -11.71 -7.29 -24.55
CA LEU A 192 -12.39 -6.22 -25.27
C LEU A 192 -12.11 -6.35 -26.77
N ALA A 193 -13.10 -6.79 -27.52
CA ALA A 193 -13.09 -6.83 -28.97
C ALA A 193 -13.54 -5.49 -29.56
N ASP A 194 -13.51 -5.41 -30.90
CA ASP A 194 -13.93 -4.23 -31.63
C ASP A 194 -15.35 -3.76 -31.24
N GLU A 195 -15.59 -2.46 -31.35
CA GLU A 195 -16.83 -1.78 -30.97
C GLU A 195 -17.17 -1.84 -29.46
N GLY A 196 -16.22 -2.25 -28.61
CA GLY A 196 -16.42 -2.32 -27.16
C GLY A 196 -17.26 -3.51 -26.73
N LYS A 197 -17.19 -4.64 -27.44
CA LYS A 197 -17.88 -5.89 -27.07
C LYS A 197 -16.92 -6.84 -26.35
N CYS A 198 -17.42 -7.62 -25.40
CA CYS A 198 -16.60 -8.60 -24.70
C CYS A 198 -16.71 -9.98 -25.37
N SER A 199 -15.57 -10.50 -25.82
CA SER A 199 -15.45 -11.80 -26.48
C SER A 199 -14.67 -12.77 -25.58
N ALA A 200 -15.05 -14.05 -25.59
CA ALA A 200 -14.48 -15.04 -24.69
C ALA A 200 -13.02 -15.39 -25.05
N CYS A 201 -12.21 -15.67 -24.03
CA CYS A 201 -10.83 -16.18 -24.13
C CYS A 201 -10.80 -17.70 -24.44
N ASN A 202 -11.53 -18.15 -25.45
CA ASN A 202 -11.75 -19.59 -25.69
C ASN A 202 -10.87 -20.20 -26.79
N THR A 203 -10.16 -19.38 -27.58
CA THR A 203 -9.34 -19.90 -28.69
C THR A 203 -8.03 -20.50 -28.17
N VAL A 204 -7.46 -19.94 -27.09
CA VAL A 204 -6.32 -20.54 -26.39
C VAL A 204 -6.84 -21.43 -25.26
N ALA A 205 -6.70 -22.74 -25.43
CA ALA A 205 -7.13 -23.72 -24.42
C ALA A 205 -6.45 -23.45 -23.07
N GLY A 206 -7.23 -23.41 -21.98
CA GLY A 206 -6.72 -23.17 -20.63
C GLY A 206 -6.40 -21.70 -20.31
N CYS A 207 -6.77 -20.76 -21.19
CA CYS A 207 -6.56 -19.33 -20.92
C CYS A 207 -7.61 -18.77 -19.95
N GLY A 208 -7.15 -18.13 -18.87
CA GLY A 208 -7.99 -17.46 -17.87
C GLY A 208 -8.17 -15.96 -18.16
N LYS A 209 -7.14 -15.29 -18.68
CA LYS A 209 -7.21 -13.88 -19.12
C LYS A 209 -6.48 -13.69 -20.43
N CYS A 210 -7.07 -12.93 -21.34
CA CYS A 210 -6.50 -12.69 -22.66
C CYS A 210 -6.64 -11.23 -23.08
N LYS A 211 -5.78 -10.83 -24.03
CA LYS A 211 -5.81 -9.51 -24.67
C LYS A 211 -6.56 -9.53 -26.01
N SER A 212 -6.55 -10.69 -26.66
CA SER A 212 -7.26 -10.96 -27.91
C SER A 212 -7.67 -12.44 -27.94
N ALA A 213 -8.32 -12.88 -29.01
CA ALA A 213 -8.63 -14.30 -29.22
C ALA A 213 -7.38 -15.18 -29.06
N THR A 214 -6.22 -14.75 -29.55
CA THR A 214 -5.00 -15.55 -29.64
C THR A 214 -3.90 -15.17 -28.65
N GLU A 215 -4.03 -14.04 -27.94
CA GLU A 215 -3.03 -13.58 -26.98
C GLU A 215 -3.49 -13.83 -25.54
N CYS A 216 -3.11 -14.98 -24.98
CA CYS A 216 -3.31 -15.23 -23.56
C CYS A 216 -2.31 -14.42 -22.71
N THR A 217 -2.77 -13.99 -21.54
CA THR A 217 -2.00 -13.22 -20.56
C THR A 217 -1.93 -13.92 -19.20
N GLU A 218 -2.85 -14.84 -18.92
CA GLU A 218 -2.86 -15.63 -17.70
C GLU A 218 -3.56 -16.96 -17.96
N CYS A 219 -2.93 -18.06 -17.58
CA CYS A 219 -3.50 -19.41 -17.72
C CYS A 219 -4.24 -19.80 -16.42
N THR A 220 -5.27 -20.63 -16.54
CA THR A 220 -6.05 -21.09 -15.37
C THR A 220 -5.21 -22.00 -14.46
N THR A 221 -4.58 -23.02 -15.04
CA THR A 221 -3.76 -24.02 -14.31
C THR A 221 -2.30 -24.02 -14.73
N ASP A 222 -2.06 -23.96 -16.04
CA ASP A 222 -0.77 -24.23 -16.68
C ASP A 222 0.16 -23.01 -16.71
N ASN A 223 1.36 -23.16 -17.29
CA ASN A 223 2.30 -22.06 -17.46
C ASN A 223 2.01 -21.27 -18.75
N LEU A 224 2.01 -19.95 -18.65
CA LEU A 224 1.96 -19.04 -19.78
C LEU A 224 3.26 -19.12 -20.58
N GLN A 225 3.12 -19.48 -21.85
CA GLN A 225 4.21 -19.70 -22.78
C GLN A 225 4.66 -18.39 -23.44
N PRO A 226 5.89 -18.34 -24.00
CA PRO A 226 6.38 -17.16 -24.73
C PRO A 226 5.52 -16.82 -25.96
N ASP A 227 4.96 -17.85 -26.62
CA ASP A 227 4.03 -17.75 -27.75
C ASP A 227 2.58 -17.41 -27.35
N LYS A 228 2.36 -17.05 -26.08
CA LYS A 228 1.04 -16.70 -25.50
C LYS A 228 0.04 -17.86 -25.45
N THR A 229 0.51 -19.10 -25.52
CA THR A 229 -0.29 -20.30 -25.25
C THR A 229 -0.16 -20.76 -23.79
N CYS A 230 -0.94 -21.77 -23.39
CA CYS A 230 -0.89 -22.38 -22.07
C CYS A 230 -0.44 -23.84 -22.19
N LYS A 231 0.66 -24.20 -21.52
CA LYS A 231 1.18 -25.57 -21.46
C LYS A 231 1.78 -25.86 -20.09
N LYS A 232 1.73 -27.12 -19.67
CA LYS A 232 2.27 -27.56 -18.38
C LYS A 232 3.77 -27.30 -18.25
N ASP A 233 4.57 -27.66 -19.26
CA ASP A 233 6.02 -27.54 -19.21
C ASP A 233 6.51 -26.35 -20.04
N CYS A 234 7.57 -25.69 -19.59
CA CYS A 234 8.22 -24.61 -20.35
C CYS A 234 9.18 -25.18 -21.41
N PRO A 235 9.31 -24.52 -22.57
CA PRO A 235 10.21 -24.94 -23.63
C PRO A 235 11.68 -24.72 -23.22
N GLU A 236 12.59 -25.25 -24.04
CA GLU A 236 14.03 -25.02 -23.88
C GLU A 236 14.37 -23.52 -23.83
N ALA A 237 15.37 -23.16 -23.03
CA ALA A 237 15.75 -21.79 -22.68
C ALA A 237 14.72 -21.01 -21.83
N TYR A 238 13.72 -21.68 -21.25
CA TYR A 238 12.79 -21.09 -20.30
C TYR A 238 12.62 -21.95 -19.05
N PHE A 239 12.27 -21.32 -17.93
CA PHE A 239 11.89 -21.99 -16.69
C PHE A 239 10.57 -21.41 -16.17
N ALA A 240 9.82 -22.20 -15.39
CA ALA A 240 8.56 -21.75 -14.81
C ALA A 240 8.81 -20.87 -13.57
N LYS A 241 8.28 -19.64 -13.59
CA LYS A 241 8.26 -18.71 -12.46
C LYS A 241 6.86 -18.11 -12.35
N ASP A 242 6.18 -18.32 -11.23
CA ASP A 242 4.83 -17.78 -10.98
C ASP A 242 3.82 -18.08 -12.10
N LYS A 243 3.81 -19.33 -12.60
CA LYS A 243 3.01 -19.77 -13.76
C LYS A 243 3.33 -19.07 -15.10
N VAL A 244 4.51 -18.47 -15.23
CA VAL A 244 4.97 -17.86 -16.48
C VAL A 244 6.32 -18.46 -16.89
N CYS A 245 6.44 -18.89 -18.14
CA CYS A 245 7.71 -19.31 -18.70
C CYS A 245 8.62 -18.10 -18.91
N THR A 246 9.61 -18.00 -18.05
CA THR A 246 10.58 -16.90 -18.03
C THR A 246 11.87 -17.35 -18.70
N ALA A 247 12.45 -16.50 -19.55
CA ALA A 247 13.68 -16.83 -20.28
C ALA A 247 14.85 -17.03 -19.31
N CYS A 248 15.73 -17.98 -19.64
CA CYS A 248 17.02 -18.12 -19.00
C CYS A 248 17.95 -16.93 -19.32
N VAL A 249 19.03 -16.77 -18.55
CA VAL A 249 20.14 -15.87 -18.91
C VAL A 249 20.72 -16.17 -20.29
N ASP A 250 21.37 -15.16 -20.88
CA ASP A 250 21.98 -15.26 -22.21
C ASP A 250 22.90 -16.47 -22.38
N ASP A 251 22.89 -17.03 -23.58
CA ASP A 251 23.63 -18.24 -23.97
C ASP A 251 23.31 -19.51 -23.14
N CYS A 252 22.27 -19.49 -22.31
CA CYS A 252 21.83 -20.65 -21.55
C CYS A 252 20.80 -21.51 -22.29
N LYS A 253 21.02 -22.82 -22.33
CA LYS A 253 20.12 -23.81 -22.94
C LYS A 253 19.05 -24.28 -21.96
N THR A 254 19.44 -24.62 -20.73
CA THR A 254 18.49 -25.01 -19.66
C THR A 254 18.88 -24.34 -18.36
N CYS A 255 17.87 -23.85 -17.63
CA CYS A 255 18.04 -23.23 -16.33
C CYS A 255 16.89 -23.65 -15.40
N THR A 256 17.13 -23.58 -14.10
CA THR A 256 16.12 -23.80 -13.05
C THR A 256 15.75 -22.50 -12.34
N GLU A 257 16.56 -21.46 -12.52
CA GLU A 257 16.41 -20.15 -11.91
C GLU A 257 16.89 -19.08 -12.91
N GLU A 258 16.41 -17.86 -12.73
CA GLU A 258 16.66 -16.73 -13.63
C GLU A 258 18.14 -16.49 -13.92
N ARG A 259 19.01 -16.59 -12.91
CA ARG A 259 20.44 -16.23 -13.02
C ARG A 259 21.40 -17.42 -13.01
N LYS A 260 20.90 -18.66 -13.00
CA LYS A 260 21.75 -19.86 -12.91
C LYS A 260 21.50 -20.79 -14.09
N CYS A 261 22.50 -20.89 -14.96
CA CYS A 261 22.45 -21.83 -16.07
C CYS A 261 22.86 -23.23 -15.62
N ALA A 262 22.10 -24.23 -16.05
CA ALA A 262 22.41 -25.65 -15.84
C ALA A 262 23.17 -26.23 -17.03
N VAL A 263 22.82 -25.84 -18.26
CA VAL A 263 23.48 -26.27 -19.50
C VAL A 263 23.59 -25.09 -20.46
N CYS A 264 24.79 -24.78 -20.95
CA CYS A 264 24.99 -23.73 -21.95
C CYS A 264 24.59 -24.17 -23.37
N LYS A 265 24.30 -23.21 -24.24
CA LYS A 265 24.09 -23.45 -25.67
C LYS A 265 25.44 -23.80 -26.32
N GLU A 266 25.38 -24.69 -27.32
CA GLU A 266 26.52 -25.05 -28.17
C GLU A 266 27.75 -25.57 -27.38
N ASP A 267 28.93 -25.00 -27.64
CA ASP A 267 30.21 -25.33 -27.02
C ASP A 267 30.64 -24.33 -25.93
N ALA A 268 29.74 -23.45 -25.50
CA ALA A 268 29.99 -22.51 -24.41
C ALA A 268 30.24 -23.24 -23.07
N LEU A 269 31.03 -22.62 -22.21
CA LEU A 269 31.49 -23.16 -20.93
C LEU A 269 30.72 -22.52 -19.77
N ILE A 270 30.35 -23.32 -18.78
CA ILE A 270 29.73 -22.81 -17.53
C ILE A 270 30.83 -22.34 -16.58
N VAL A 271 30.73 -21.11 -16.07
CA VAL A 271 31.59 -20.63 -14.99
C VAL A 271 31.09 -21.18 -13.66
N GLU A 272 31.96 -21.91 -12.95
CA GLU A 272 31.63 -22.71 -11.76
C GLU A 272 30.80 -21.95 -10.72
N ASP A 273 31.25 -20.76 -10.31
CA ASP A 273 30.64 -19.99 -9.22
C ASP A 273 29.40 -19.21 -9.68
N THR A 274 29.48 -18.59 -10.86
CA THR A 274 28.43 -17.67 -11.35
C THR A 274 27.31 -18.39 -12.10
N LYS A 275 27.56 -19.63 -12.53
CA LYS A 275 26.67 -20.41 -13.42
C LYS A 275 26.28 -19.65 -14.69
N LYS A 276 27.15 -18.75 -15.16
CA LYS A 276 27.00 -18.04 -16.44
C LYS A 276 27.75 -18.77 -17.54
N CYS A 277 27.27 -18.61 -18.77
CA CYS A 277 27.90 -19.16 -19.97
C CYS A 277 28.89 -18.18 -20.57
N VAL A 278 30.05 -18.68 -21.00
CA VAL A 278 31.06 -17.92 -21.73
C VAL A 278 31.51 -18.69 -22.98
N LYS A 279 31.77 -17.97 -24.09
CA LYS A 279 32.20 -18.57 -25.36
C LYS A 279 33.73 -18.51 -25.52
N GLY A 280 34.30 -19.57 -26.08
CA GLY A 280 35.74 -19.66 -26.37
C GLY A 280 36.58 -19.97 -25.13
N ASN A 281 37.00 -18.93 -24.42
CA ASN A 281 37.95 -19.03 -23.30
C ASN A 281 37.30 -18.68 -21.96
N CYS A 282 37.84 -19.26 -20.89
CA CYS A 282 37.47 -18.89 -19.54
C CYS A 282 37.99 -17.49 -19.20
N PRO A 283 37.22 -16.68 -18.44
CA PRO A 283 37.69 -15.39 -17.97
C PRO A 283 38.84 -15.54 -16.97
N ASP A 284 39.55 -14.45 -16.68
CA ASP A 284 40.53 -14.37 -15.61
C ASP A 284 39.99 -14.99 -14.32
N MET A 285 40.88 -15.62 -13.55
CA MET A 285 40.62 -16.42 -12.35
C MET A 285 40.03 -17.81 -12.60
N TYR A 286 39.85 -18.22 -13.86
CA TYR A 286 39.33 -19.54 -14.20
C TYR A 286 40.13 -20.22 -15.31
N PHE A 287 40.23 -21.55 -15.24
CA PHE A 287 40.81 -22.39 -16.30
C PHE A 287 39.74 -23.28 -16.92
N LYS A 288 39.95 -23.67 -18.18
CA LYS A 288 39.06 -24.58 -18.90
C LYS A 288 39.28 -26.01 -18.43
N ASP A 289 38.26 -26.59 -17.81
CA ASP A 289 38.20 -28.02 -17.59
C ASP A 289 37.63 -28.70 -18.84
N GLY A 290 38.51 -29.35 -19.61
CA GLY A 290 38.16 -30.05 -20.84
C GLY A 290 37.26 -31.27 -20.63
N ALA A 291 37.27 -31.88 -19.44
CA ALA A 291 36.43 -33.05 -19.15
C ALA A 291 34.97 -32.65 -18.88
N GLU A 292 34.76 -31.48 -18.25
CA GLU A 292 33.46 -31.08 -17.72
C GLU A 292 32.82 -29.89 -18.46
N LYS A 293 33.44 -29.38 -19.54
CA LYS A 293 32.98 -28.19 -20.31
C LYS A 293 32.64 -27.01 -19.40
N MET A 294 33.50 -26.75 -18.42
CA MET A 294 33.29 -25.66 -17.46
C MET A 294 34.58 -24.89 -17.20
N CYS A 295 34.41 -23.69 -16.67
CA CYS A 295 35.49 -22.84 -16.18
C CYS A 295 35.57 -23.00 -14.67
N LYS A 296 36.63 -23.68 -14.21
CA LYS A 296 36.90 -23.93 -12.78
C LYS A 296 37.86 -22.89 -12.23
N ARG A 297 37.68 -22.56 -10.96
CA ARG A 297 38.43 -21.46 -10.34
C ARG A 297 39.91 -21.81 -10.18
N CYS A 298 40.79 -20.86 -10.51
CA CYS A 298 42.19 -20.90 -10.12
C CYS A 298 42.32 -20.83 -8.59
N THR A 299 43.34 -21.46 -8.02
CA THR A 299 43.64 -21.37 -6.59
C THR A 299 44.91 -20.57 -6.32
N GLY A 300 45.28 -20.38 -5.05
CA GLY A 300 46.57 -19.78 -4.68
C GLY A 300 46.74 -18.28 -4.99
N GLY A 301 45.68 -17.56 -5.37
CA GLY A 301 45.78 -16.16 -5.81
C GLY A 301 46.34 -16.03 -7.22
N CYS A 302 46.04 -17.00 -8.07
CA CYS A 302 46.39 -16.97 -9.48
C CYS A 302 45.30 -16.28 -10.32
N LYS A 303 45.71 -15.44 -11.27
CA LYS A 303 44.87 -14.75 -12.26
C LYS A 303 44.71 -15.56 -13.54
N VAL A 304 45.78 -16.12 -14.08
CA VAL A 304 45.74 -16.99 -15.28
C VAL A 304 46.40 -18.31 -14.93
N CYS A 305 45.65 -19.40 -14.97
CA CYS A 305 46.13 -20.73 -14.61
C CYS A 305 45.82 -21.76 -15.70
N SER A 306 46.66 -22.79 -15.83
CA SER A 306 46.44 -23.91 -16.75
C SER A 306 45.61 -25.03 -16.11
N ASN A 307 45.69 -25.16 -14.78
CA ASN A 307 44.85 -25.99 -13.94
C ASN A 307 44.68 -25.31 -12.57
N ALA A 308 43.99 -25.97 -11.63
CA ALA A 308 43.69 -25.37 -10.33
C ALA A 308 44.92 -24.83 -9.58
N THR A 309 46.10 -25.44 -9.72
CA THR A 309 47.31 -25.10 -8.97
C THR A 309 48.41 -24.45 -9.80
N ASP A 310 48.46 -24.72 -11.10
CA ASP A 310 49.54 -24.27 -11.97
C ASP A 310 49.23 -22.90 -12.54
N CYS A 311 49.89 -21.89 -11.97
CA CYS A 311 49.72 -20.49 -12.29
C CYS A 311 50.71 -19.99 -13.35
N GLN A 312 50.22 -19.10 -14.21
CA GLN A 312 50.98 -18.39 -15.24
C GLN A 312 51.06 -16.89 -14.95
N GLU A 313 49.99 -16.30 -14.40
CA GLU A 313 49.95 -14.90 -14.00
C GLU A 313 49.28 -14.78 -12.63
N CYS A 314 49.92 -14.10 -11.68
CA CYS A 314 49.39 -13.92 -10.34
C CYS A 314 48.48 -12.69 -10.24
N VAL A 315 47.57 -12.68 -9.27
CA VAL A 315 46.84 -11.45 -8.93
C VAL A 315 47.78 -10.40 -8.34
N ALA A 316 47.35 -9.14 -8.29
CA ALA A 316 48.09 -8.08 -7.62
C ALA A 316 48.45 -8.47 -6.18
N LEU A 317 49.58 -7.96 -5.66
CA LEU A 317 50.22 -8.33 -4.39
C LEU A 317 50.98 -9.66 -4.40
N LYS A 318 50.92 -10.40 -5.51
CA LYS A 318 51.63 -11.66 -5.69
C LYS A 318 52.44 -11.68 -6.97
N MET A 319 53.39 -12.60 -6.99
CA MET A 319 54.31 -12.82 -8.10
C MET A 319 54.52 -14.29 -8.34
N LEU A 320 54.89 -14.65 -9.56
CA LEU A 320 55.25 -16.01 -9.89
C LEU A 320 56.62 -16.30 -9.29
N GLU A 321 56.70 -17.30 -8.41
CA GLU A 321 57.95 -17.73 -7.80
C GLU A 321 58.83 -18.42 -8.86
N GLU A 322 60.09 -17.98 -8.97
CA GLU A 322 61.02 -18.39 -10.03
C GLU A 322 61.20 -19.92 -10.08
N GLY A 323 61.08 -20.50 -11.28
CA GLY A 323 61.17 -21.95 -11.47
C GLY A 323 59.95 -22.73 -10.98
N THR A 324 58.89 -22.05 -10.52
CA THR A 324 57.64 -22.67 -10.08
C THR A 324 56.44 -22.13 -10.88
N MET A 325 55.31 -22.83 -10.77
CA MET A 325 54.00 -22.36 -11.25
C MET A 325 53.12 -21.88 -10.09
N LYS A 326 53.72 -21.30 -9.04
CA LYS A 326 53.02 -20.88 -7.82
C LYS A 326 53.20 -19.40 -7.54
N CYS A 327 52.18 -18.80 -6.94
CA CYS A 327 52.20 -17.38 -6.56
C CYS A 327 52.66 -17.20 -5.11
N ASP A 328 53.76 -16.48 -4.92
CA ASP A 328 54.20 -15.98 -3.61
C ASP A 328 53.82 -14.50 -3.45
N MET A 329 53.83 -14.00 -2.23
CA MET A 329 53.52 -12.60 -1.93
C MET A 329 54.70 -11.69 -2.28
N CYS A 330 54.37 -10.52 -2.83
CA CYS A 330 55.32 -9.40 -2.89
C CYS A 330 55.81 -9.03 -1.50
N MET A 331 56.98 -8.39 -1.42
CA MET A 331 57.45 -7.80 -0.18
C MET A 331 56.46 -6.79 0.42
N ALA A 332 56.63 -6.50 1.70
CA ALA A 332 55.79 -5.58 2.44
C ALA A 332 55.59 -4.25 1.68
N ASN A 333 54.35 -3.77 1.68
CA ASN A 333 53.95 -2.50 1.08
C ASN A 333 54.10 -2.39 -0.45
N CYS A 334 54.40 -3.49 -1.12
CA CYS A 334 54.42 -3.57 -2.57
C CYS A 334 53.07 -4.06 -3.14
N MET A 335 52.56 -3.40 -4.19
CA MET A 335 51.34 -3.74 -4.92
C MET A 335 51.62 -4.66 -6.12
N MET A 336 52.71 -4.43 -6.84
CA MET A 336 53.14 -5.24 -7.98
C MET A 336 54.64 -5.45 -7.95
N CYS A 337 55.08 -6.67 -8.19
CA CYS A 337 56.49 -7.05 -8.16
C CYS A 337 56.76 -8.20 -9.13
N ALA A 338 57.93 -8.19 -9.75
CA ALA A 338 58.43 -9.29 -10.57
C ALA A 338 59.44 -10.19 -9.84
N ALA A 339 60.11 -9.70 -8.79
CA ALA A 339 61.07 -10.44 -7.97
C ALA A 339 60.93 -10.11 -6.48
N LYS A 340 61.11 -11.08 -5.57
CA LYS A 340 60.72 -10.97 -4.15
C LYS A 340 61.30 -9.74 -3.44
N GLU A 341 62.51 -9.35 -3.85
CA GLU A 341 63.28 -8.22 -3.30
C GLU A 341 63.10 -6.90 -4.07
N LYS A 342 62.28 -6.86 -5.12
CA LYS A 342 62.11 -5.69 -5.99
C LYS A 342 60.64 -5.41 -6.28
N CYS A 343 60.20 -4.22 -5.92
CA CYS A 343 58.86 -3.73 -6.18
C CYS A 343 58.83 -2.91 -7.46
N ASP A 344 57.78 -3.10 -8.24
CA ASP A 344 57.50 -2.34 -9.45
C ASP A 344 56.49 -1.22 -9.18
N LYS A 345 55.57 -1.45 -8.23
CA LYS A 345 54.58 -0.45 -7.80
C LYS A 345 54.24 -0.58 -6.33
N CYS A 346 54.41 0.50 -5.57
CA CYS A 346 54.04 0.53 -4.16
C CYS A 346 52.52 0.56 -3.95
N LYS A 347 52.06 0.10 -2.79
CA LYS A 347 50.69 0.33 -2.32
C LYS A 347 50.47 1.84 -2.12
N ASP A 348 49.21 2.24 -2.09
CA ASP A 348 48.83 3.63 -1.83
C ASP A 348 49.45 4.12 -0.50
N ASN A 349 49.94 5.36 -0.50
CA ASN A 349 50.67 6.02 0.61
C ASN A 349 52.09 5.51 0.92
N TYR A 350 52.67 4.68 0.04
CA TYR A 350 54.09 4.30 0.12
C TYR A 350 54.86 4.84 -1.08
N PHE A 351 56.13 5.14 -0.86
CA PHE A 351 57.02 5.76 -1.83
C PHE A 351 58.11 4.79 -2.26
N MET A 352 58.40 4.75 -3.56
CA MET A 352 59.44 3.90 -4.14
C MET A 352 60.84 4.46 -3.85
N SER A 353 61.69 3.69 -3.18
CA SER A 353 63.10 4.01 -2.91
C SER A 353 63.95 2.78 -3.18
N ASP A 354 64.83 2.84 -4.18
CA ASP A 354 65.74 1.75 -4.58
C ASP A 354 65.06 0.39 -4.74
N GLY A 355 63.88 0.38 -5.35
CA GLY A 355 63.08 -0.84 -5.57
C GLY A 355 62.30 -1.31 -4.34
N LYS A 356 62.35 -0.61 -3.20
CA LYS A 356 61.57 -0.90 -1.98
C LYS A 356 60.51 0.17 -1.74
N CYS A 357 59.48 -0.18 -0.97
CA CYS A 357 58.39 0.74 -0.62
C CYS A 357 58.52 1.17 0.83
N VAL A 358 58.73 2.47 1.03
CA VAL A 358 58.89 3.10 2.35
C VAL A 358 57.73 4.06 2.62
N ASP A 359 57.35 4.20 3.88
CA ASP A 359 56.30 5.14 4.32
C ASP A 359 56.77 6.60 4.33
N MET A 360 58.09 6.83 4.45
CA MET A 360 58.74 8.13 4.36
C MET A 360 60.07 8.04 3.60
N CYS A 361 60.38 9.05 2.78
CA CYS A 361 61.64 9.06 2.04
C CYS A 361 62.87 9.18 2.97
N PRO A 362 63.97 8.45 2.68
CA PRO A 362 65.20 8.48 3.47
C PRO A 362 65.84 9.88 3.57
N GLU A 363 66.83 10.03 4.46
CA GLU A 363 67.60 11.27 4.54
C GLU A 363 68.26 11.62 3.21
N LYS A 364 68.22 12.90 2.83
CA LYS A 364 68.69 13.45 1.55
C LYS A 364 67.84 13.08 0.32
N TYR A 365 66.63 12.57 0.52
CA TYR A 365 65.64 12.33 -0.54
C TYR A 365 64.34 13.07 -0.24
N PHE A 366 63.56 13.37 -1.28
CA PHE A 366 62.22 13.97 -1.18
C PHE A 366 61.22 13.19 -2.03
N GLU A 367 59.94 13.27 -1.68
CA GLU A 367 58.87 12.64 -2.46
C GLU A 367 58.59 13.44 -3.73
N LYS A 368 58.54 12.73 -4.85
CA LYS A 368 58.11 13.25 -6.14
C LYS A 368 57.40 12.15 -6.93
N GLU A 369 56.10 12.35 -7.17
CA GLU A 369 55.26 11.44 -7.98
C GLU A 369 55.30 9.98 -7.47
N GLY A 370 55.27 9.79 -6.14
CA GLY A 370 55.30 8.47 -5.53
C GLY A 370 56.69 7.80 -5.47
N LYS A 371 57.76 8.52 -5.82
CA LYS A 371 59.15 8.07 -5.73
C LYS A 371 59.99 8.95 -4.83
N CYS A 372 61.01 8.39 -4.21
CA CYS A 372 62.02 9.13 -3.46
C CYS A 372 63.15 9.55 -4.39
N GLU A 373 63.20 10.84 -4.69
CA GLU A 373 64.22 11.45 -5.55
C GLU A 373 65.30 12.13 -4.69
N LYS A 374 66.55 12.07 -5.14
CA LYS A 374 67.69 12.63 -4.38
C LYS A 374 67.61 14.16 -4.37
N CYS A 375 67.82 14.77 -3.21
CA CYS A 375 67.98 16.21 -3.07
C CYS A 375 69.17 16.72 -3.89
N LYS A 376 69.10 17.96 -4.38
CA LYS A 376 70.21 18.66 -5.04
C LYS A 376 71.33 18.94 -4.04
N ASP A 377 72.56 19.04 -4.54
CA ASP A 377 73.72 19.34 -3.71
C ASP A 377 73.69 20.76 -3.13
N THR A 378 73.02 21.70 -3.81
CA THR A 378 72.87 23.10 -3.38
C THR A 378 71.47 23.62 -3.67
N TYR A 379 70.97 24.48 -2.79
CA TYR A 379 69.69 25.17 -2.94
C TYR A 379 69.86 26.67 -2.67
N ASN A 380 69.09 27.49 -3.36
CA ASN A 380 69.02 28.92 -3.09
C ASN A 380 68.19 29.15 -1.82
N THR A 381 68.79 29.81 -0.82
CA THR A 381 68.13 30.18 0.43
C THR A 381 67.89 31.71 0.49
N PRO A 382 66.72 32.18 0.96
CA PRO A 382 65.56 31.39 1.42
C PRO A 382 64.82 30.67 0.27
N CYS A 383 64.26 29.50 0.56
CA CYS A 383 63.51 28.71 -0.42
C CYS A 383 62.35 29.50 -1.03
N LYS A 384 62.16 29.38 -2.35
CA LYS A 384 61.04 30.03 -3.05
C LYS A 384 59.69 29.50 -2.57
N GLN A 385 58.66 30.34 -2.62
CA GLN A 385 57.30 29.94 -2.29
C GLN A 385 56.81 28.85 -3.26
N GLY A 386 56.32 27.73 -2.71
CA GLY A 386 55.89 26.57 -3.49
C GLY A 386 57.00 25.54 -3.80
N ASP A 387 58.27 25.84 -3.50
CA ASP A 387 59.38 24.90 -3.69
C ASP A 387 59.42 23.87 -2.53
N THR A 388 58.60 22.83 -2.66
CA THR A 388 58.46 21.75 -1.66
C THR A 388 59.75 20.94 -1.54
N GLU A 389 60.46 20.72 -2.65
CA GLU A 389 61.78 20.10 -2.70
C GLU A 389 62.77 20.85 -1.79
N CYS A 390 62.95 22.16 -2.02
CA CYS A 390 63.85 22.99 -1.22
C CYS A 390 63.47 22.97 0.26
N LYS A 391 62.18 23.09 0.58
CA LYS A 391 61.71 23.06 1.97
C LYS A 391 62.03 21.73 2.67
N VAL A 392 61.79 20.60 2.01
CA VAL A 392 62.08 19.27 2.59
C VAL A 392 63.58 19.03 2.73
N CYS A 393 64.35 19.39 1.70
CA CYS A 393 65.79 19.15 1.66
C CYS A 393 66.61 20.12 2.53
N MET A 394 66.12 21.36 2.75
CA MET A 394 66.79 22.35 3.61
C MET A 394 66.36 22.28 5.08
N ASN A 395 65.14 21.82 5.40
CA ASN A 395 64.67 21.76 6.79
C ASN A 395 65.37 20.69 7.65
N LYS A 396 66.12 19.75 7.08
CA LYS A 396 66.77 18.67 7.86
C LYS A 396 68.24 18.94 8.24
N SER A 397 68.77 20.13 7.97
CA SER A 397 70.07 20.56 8.53
C SER A 397 69.94 21.26 9.90
N GLY A 398 68.73 21.41 10.44
CA GLY A 398 68.48 21.98 11.77
C GLY A 398 67.46 21.15 12.54
N THR A 399 67.84 20.73 13.74
CA THR A 399 67.00 20.08 14.75
C THR A 399 65.62 20.72 14.92
N LEU A 400 64.54 19.98 14.59
CA LEU A 400 63.25 20.13 15.29
C LEU A 400 62.44 18.82 15.21
N LYS A 401 62.38 18.12 16.35
CA LYS A 401 61.42 17.04 16.60
C LYS A 401 60.00 17.61 16.48
N VAL A 402 59.34 17.41 15.34
CA VAL A 402 57.87 17.52 15.28
C VAL A 402 57.33 16.17 15.70
N LEU A 403 57.16 16.06 17.01
CA LEU A 403 56.31 15.08 17.68
C LEU A 403 54.88 15.26 17.15
N VAL A 404 54.46 14.43 16.21
CA VAL A 404 53.03 14.14 16.03
C VAL A 404 52.66 13.22 17.19
N VAL A 405 52.42 13.82 18.36
CA VAL A 405 51.78 13.12 19.47
C VAL A 405 50.35 12.86 19.04
N ALA A 406 50.04 11.58 18.86
CA ALA A 406 48.69 11.08 18.92
C ALA A 406 48.05 11.59 20.22
N VAL A 407 47.09 12.51 20.07
CA VAL A 407 46.18 12.89 21.15
C VAL A 407 45.22 11.73 21.36
N VAL A 408 45.67 10.74 22.14
CA VAL A 408 44.78 9.78 22.80
C VAL A 408 44.24 10.51 24.03
N PHE A 409 42.94 10.76 23.98
CA PHE A 409 42.09 11.26 25.06
C PHE A 409 42.46 10.66 26.43
N VAL A 410 42.91 11.49 27.36
CA VAL A 410 42.72 11.24 28.79
C VAL A 410 42.39 12.57 29.48
N LEU A 411 41.10 12.85 29.63
CA LEU A 411 40.56 13.68 30.72
C LEU A 411 39.16 13.16 31.06
N MET A 412 39.12 12.15 31.92
CA MET A 412 38.05 11.93 32.90
C MET A 412 38.76 11.40 34.14
N ILE A 413 39.19 12.31 35.03
CA ILE A 413 39.42 11.98 36.43
C ILE A 413 38.42 12.81 37.23
N ALA A 414 37.64 12.09 38.04
CA ALA A 414 36.83 12.53 39.18
C ALA A 414 35.57 13.37 38.89
N PHE A 415 34.44 12.69 38.70
CA PHE A 415 33.41 12.55 39.73
C PHE A 415 32.75 11.17 39.65
#